data_AF-A0A7X5WT13-F1
#
_entry.id   AF-A0A7X5WT13-F1
#
_cell.length_a   1.000
_cell.length_b   1.000
_cell.length_c   1.000
_cell.angle_alpha   90.00
_cell.angle_beta   90.00
_cell.angle_gamma   90.00
#
_symmetry.space_group_name_H-M   'P 1'
#
loop_
_entity.id
_entity.type
_entity.pdbx_description
1 polymer ?
#
loop_
_entity_poly.entity_id
_entity_poly.type
_entity_poly.pdbx_seq_one_letter_code
_entity_poly.pdbx_strand_id
1 'polypeptide(L)'
;MSATVAYAVVHTEPPSIFLADDLDLLHRVLALEVVARTDPAVLGAAGARIREALLEERWGDATVEWIRATGTGIDVHDGKSVYTDDDLPADMIGAQLQFTRLFADGGGEDG
;
A
#
# COMPACT_ATOMS: atom_id res chain seq x y z
N MET A 1 11.17 -9.28 -15.96
CA MET A 1 9.83 -9.50 -15.37
C MET A 1 9.68 -8.43 -14.31
N SER A 2 8.76 -7.49 -14.50
CA SER A 2 8.50 -6.46 -13.49
C SER A 2 7.91 -7.14 -12.26
N ALA A 3 8.55 -6.97 -11.11
CA ALA A 3 8.07 -7.54 -9.85
C ALA A 3 6.73 -6.89 -9.50
N THR A 4 5.71 -7.72 -9.29
CA THR A 4 4.44 -7.26 -8.74
C THR A 4 4.55 -7.20 -7.23
N VAL A 5 4.08 -6.11 -6.63
CA VAL A 5 4.06 -5.90 -5.19
C VAL A 5 2.65 -5.63 -4.70
N ALA A 6 2.42 -5.93 -3.43
CA ALA A 6 1.32 -5.38 -2.65
C ALA A 6 1.85 -4.21 -1.81
N TYR A 7 1.04 -3.19 -1.60
CA TYR A 7 1.38 -2.08 -0.73
C TYR A 7 0.19 -1.63 0.11
N ALA A 8 0.50 -1.09 1.28
CA ALA A 8 -0.47 -0.50 2.19
C ALA A 8 -0.08 0.93 2.56
N VAL A 9 -1.07 1.79 2.71
CA VAL A 9 -0.92 3.16 3.20
C VAL A 9 -1.69 3.28 4.51
N VAL A 10 -0.97 3.46 5.60
CA VAL A 10 -1.55 3.71 6.93
C VAL A 10 -1.70 5.22 7.10
N HIS A 11 -2.91 5.67 7.44
CA HIS A 11 -3.27 7.09 7.56
C HIS A 11 -2.76 7.75 8.85
N THR A 12 -1.45 7.63 9.11
CA THR A 12 -0.73 8.39 10.14
C THR A 12 -0.30 9.76 9.62
N GLU A 13 0.24 10.61 10.50
CA GLU A 13 0.86 11.88 10.12
C GLU A 13 2.35 11.87 10.54
N PRO A 14 3.31 11.74 9.60
CA PRO A 14 3.12 11.52 8.16
C PRO A 14 2.58 10.11 7.83
N PRO A 15 2.00 9.88 6.64
CA PRO A 15 1.49 8.57 6.24
C PRO A 15 2.61 7.55 6.15
N SER A 16 2.35 6.35 6.70
CA SER A 16 3.31 5.24 6.66
C SER A 16 2.97 4.33 5.49
N ILE A 17 3.97 3.96 4.69
CA ILE A 17 3.80 3.11 3.51
C ILE A 17 4.59 1.83 3.72
N PHE A 18 3.93 0.69 3.50
CA PHE A 18 4.52 -0.64 3.58
C PHE A 18 4.41 -1.33 2.23
N LEU A 19 5.46 -2.01 1.79
CA LEU A 19 5.49 -2.80 0.56
C LEU A 19 5.85 -4.25 0.90
N ALA A 20 5.28 -5.19 0.16
CA ALA A 20 5.58 -6.60 0.23
C ALA A 20 5.43 -7.26 -1.14
N ASP A 21 6.05 -8.43 -1.33
CA ASP A 21 5.97 -9.17 -2.59
C ASP A 21 4.54 -9.61 -2.93
N ASP A 22 3.72 -9.88 -1.91
CA ASP A 22 2.32 -10.27 -2.06
C ASP A 22 1.45 -9.80 -0.88
N LEU A 23 0.14 -10.00 -1.02
CA LEU A 23 -0.86 -9.57 -0.06
C LEU A 23 -0.76 -10.31 1.28
N ASP A 24 -0.38 -11.60 1.27
CA ASP A 24 -0.26 -12.40 2.49
C ASP A 24 0.92 -11.93 3.34
N LEU A 25 2.06 -11.65 2.70
CA LEU A 25 3.21 -11.05 3.34
C LEU A 25 2.90 -9.64 3.83
N LEU A 26 2.17 -8.83 3.05
CA LEU A 26 1.75 -7.49 3.47
C LEU A 26 0.94 -7.51 4.76
N HIS A 27 -0.01 -8.45 4.91
CA HIS A 27 -0.78 -8.58 6.15
C HIS A 27 0.10 -8.92 7.36
N ARG A 28 1.13 -9.76 7.18
CA ARG A 28 2.11 -10.04 8.25
C ARG A 28 2.94 -8.82 8.60
N VAL A 29 3.37 -8.05 7.60
CA VAL A 29 4.10 -6.79 7.80
C VAL A 29 3.24 -5.79 8.58
N LEU A 30 1.97 -5.61 8.22
CA LEU A 30 1.06 -4.73 8.96
C LEU A 30 0.85 -5.20 10.40
N ALA A 31 0.64 -6.51 10.60
CA ALA A 31 0.51 -7.08 11.93
C ALA A 31 1.76 -6.81 12.81
N LEU A 32 2.95 -6.95 12.24
CA LEU A 32 4.21 -6.76 12.97
C LEU A 32 4.56 -5.27 13.18
N GLU A 33 4.56 -4.48 12.12
CA GLU A 33 5.11 -3.12 12.13
C GLU A 33 4.09 -2.07 12.59
N VAL A 34 2.79 -2.35 12.47
CA VAL A 34 1.73 -1.41 12.85
C VAL A 34 1.03 -1.89 14.11
N VAL A 35 0.41 -3.07 14.04
CA VAL A 35 -0.48 -3.55 15.10
C VAL A 35 0.33 -3.88 16.36
N ALA A 36 1.36 -4.73 16.25
CA ALA A 36 2.14 -5.20 17.40
C ALA A 36 3.02 -4.10 18.04
N ARG A 37 3.32 -3.02 17.31
CA ARG A 37 4.13 -1.88 17.81
C ARG A 37 3.29 -0.80 18.47
N THR A 38 1.96 -0.90 18.40
CA THR A 38 1.09 0.10 19.01
C THR A 38 1.13 0.00 20.54
N ASP A 39 1.20 1.16 21.20
CA ASP A 39 1.17 1.22 22.66
C ASP A 39 -0.13 0.58 23.19
N PRO A 40 -0.05 -0.44 24.08
CA PRO A 40 -1.22 -1.06 24.68
C PRO A 40 -2.19 -0.07 25.35
N ALA A 41 -1.70 1.06 25.85
CA ALA A 41 -2.54 2.11 26.44
C ALA A 41 -3.51 2.72 25.42
N VAL A 42 -3.12 2.82 24.14
CA VAL A 42 -3.97 3.31 23.05
C VAL A 42 -5.06 2.30 22.70
N LEU A 43 -4.75 1.01 22.78
CA LEU A 43 -5.67 -0.07 22.40
C LEU A 43 -6.76 -0.33 23.44
N GLY A 44 -6.52 0.05 24.70
CA GLY A 44 -7.46 -0.13 25.80
C GLY A 44 -8.01 -1.56 25.87
N ALA A 45 -9.33 -1.70 25.93
CA ALA A 45 -10.00 -3.01 26.02
C ALA A 45 -9.84 -3.89 24.76
N ALA A 46 -9.49 -3.32 23.60
CA ALA A 46 -9.30 -4.09 22.37
C ALA A 46 -7.96 -4.86 22.37
N GLY A 47 -6.98 -4.42 23.18
CA GLY A 47 -5.63 -4.99 23.18
C GLY A 47 -5.60 -6.50 23.44
N ALA A 48 -6.47 -7.02 24.30
CA ALA A 48 -6.54 -8.46 24.57
C ALA A 48 -6.96 -9.28 23.33
N ARG A 49 -8.00 -8.83 22.61
CA ARG A 49 -8.48 -9.48 21.38
C ARG A 49 -7.47 -9.38 20.25
N ILE A 50 -6.82 -8.23 20.11
CA ILE A 50 -5.76 -8.02 19.12
C ILE A 50 -4.60 -8.97 19.41
N ARG A 51 -4.17 -9.10 20.67
CA ARG A 51 -3.07 -10.00 21.06
C ARG A 51 -3.40 -11.47 20.78
N GLU A 52 -4.62 -11.90 21.09
CA GLU A 52 -5.11 -13.24 20.77
C GLU A 52 -5.06 -13.50 19.26
N ALA A 53 -5.62 -12.61 18.45
CA ALA A 53 -5.60 -12.73 16.99
C ALA A 53 -4.17 -12.78 16.42
N LEU A 54 -3.23 -11.98 16.96
CA LEU A 54 -1.82 -12.05 16.58
C LEU A 54 -1.16 -13.39 16.93
N LEU A 55 -1.46 -13.96 18.11
CA LEU A 55 -0.90 -15.26 18.51
C LEU A 55 -1.46 -16.42 17.69
N GLU A 56 -2.68 -16.29 17.20
CA GLU A 56 -3.37 -17.26 16.34
C GLU A 56 -3.07 -17.05 14.85
N GLU A 57 -2.16 -16.15 14.50
CA GLU A 57 -1.79 -15.81 13.13
C GLU A 57 -2.95 -15.26 12.27
N ARG A 58 -3.99 -14.74 12.93
CA ARG A 58 -5.13 -14.08 12.28
C ARG A 58 -4.82 -12.61 12.01
N TRP A 59 -3.85 -12.37 11.13
CA TRP A 59 -3.28 -11.04 10.84
C TRP A 59 -4.33 -10.02 10.40
N GLY A 60 -5.24 -10.44 9.51
CA GLY A 60 -6.34 -9.59 9.04
C GLY A 60 -7.28 -9.17 10.17
N ASP A 61 -7.68 -10.11 11.02
CA ASP A 61 -8.56 -9.82 12.16
C ASP A 61 -7.90 -8.88 13.17
N ALA A 62 -6.63 -9.12 13.49
CA ALA A 62 -5.84 -8.23 14.35
C ALA A 62 -5.78 -6.81 13.78
N THR A 63 -5.59 -6.68 12.46
CA THR A 63 -5.54 -5.38 11.76
C THR A 63 -6.91 -4.69 11.78
N VAL A 64 -8.00 -5.40 11.52
CA VAL A 64 -9.36 -4.85 11.57
C VAL A 64 -9.72 -4.37 12.98
N GLU A 65 -9.42 -5.14 14.02
CA GLU A 65 -9.65 -4.72 15.40
C GLU A 65 -8.78 -3.52 15.79
N TRP A 66 -7.55 -3.45 15.27
CA TRP A 66 -6.67 -2.28 15.46
C TRP A 66 -7.23 -1.01 14.79
N ILE A 67 -7.72 -1.09 13.55
CA ILE A 67 -8.36 0.04 12.85
C ILE A 67 -9.56 0.54 13.67
N ARG A 68 -10.38 -0.37 14.19
CA ARG A 68 -11.54 -0.02 15.03
C ARG A 68 -11.13 0.65 16.34
N ALA A 69 -10.07 0.17 16.98
CA ALA A 69 -9.60 0.68 18.26
C ALA A 69 -8.96 2.07 18.14
N THR A 70 -8.23 2.33 17.04
CA THR A 70 -7.46 3.55 16.84
C THR A 70 -8.18 4.61 16.01
N GLY A 71 -9.12 4.18 15.15
CA GLY A 71 -9.75 5.03 14.14
C GLY A 71 -8.84 5.32 12.94
N THR A 72 -7.66 4.70 12.86
CA THR A 72 -6.70 4.94 11.77
C THR A 72 -6.98 4.02 10.59
N GLY A 73 -7.27 4.61 9.42
CA GLY A 73 -7.51 3.87 8.19
C GLY A 73 -6.24 3.26 7.60
N ILE A 74 -6.42 2.16 6.86
CA ILE A 74 -5.38 1.53 6.04
C ILE A 74 -5.95 1.22 4.67
N ASP A 75 -5.37 1.80 3.62
CA ASP A 75 -5.65 1.42 2.24
C ASP A 75 -4.70 0.30 1.82
N VAL A 76 -5.24 -0.75 1.19
CA VAL A 76 -4.46 -1.92 0.74
C VAL A 76 -4.66 -2.11 -0.75
N HIS A 77 -3.56 -2.31 -1.47
CA HIS A 77 -3.54 -2.52 -2.91
C HIS A 77 -2.59 -3.66 -3.27
N ASP A 78 -2.97 -4.47 -4.25
CA ASP A 78 -2.19 -5.59 -4.77
C ASP A 78 -1.94 -5.47 -6.29
N GLY A 79 -1.08 -6.37 -6.79
CA GLY A 79 -0.85 -6.55 -8.23
C GLY A 79 -0.20 -5.35 -8.92
N LYS A 80 0.59 -4.54 -8.22
CA LYS A 80 1.22 -3.34 -8.78
C LYS A 80 2.62 -3.63 -9.28
N SER A 81 2.91 -3.23 -10.51
CA SER A 81 4.24 -3.33 -11.08
C SER A 81 5.19 -2.29 -10.47
N VAL A 82 6.39 -2.74 -10.11
CA VAL A 82 7.52 -1.84 -9.83
C VAL A 82 8.23 -1.57 -11.15
N TYR A 83 8.18 -0.32 -11.61
CA TYR A 83 8.92 0.13 -12.78
C TYR A 83 10.36 0.43 -12.40
N THR A 84 11.31 -0.10 -13.16
CA THR A 84 12.73 0.22 -13.04
C THR A 84 13.20 1.06 -14.23
N ASP A 85 14.44 1.55 -14.17
CA ASP A 85 15.07 2.24 -15.31
C ASP A 85 15.13 1.36 -16.57
N ASP A 86 15.16 0.03 -16.41
CA ASP A 86 15.13 -0.92 -17.52
C ASP A 86 13.74 -1.00 -18.18
N ASP A 87 12.67 -0.78 -17.42
CA ASP A 87 11.29 -0.78 -17.94
C ASP A 87 10.94 0.54 -18.65
N LEU A 88 11.54 1.67 -18.22
CA LEU A 88 11.31 3.01 -18.78
C LEU A 88 12.62 3.78 -19.01
N PRO A 89 13.42 3.41 -20.03
CA PRO A 89 14.62 4.15 -20.39
C PRO A 89 14.35 5.61 -20.77
N ALA A 90 15.23 6.52 -20.35
CA ALA A 90 15.07 7.96 -20.55
C ALA A 90 14.97 8.39 -22.03
N ASP A 91 15.65 7.68 -22.93
CA ASP A 91 15.61 7.89 -24.37
C ASP A 91 14.31 7.43 -25.04
N MET A 92 13.55 6.54 -24.39
CA MET A 92 12.27 6.01 -24.87
C MET A 92 11.06 6.88 -24.46
N ILE A 93 11.12 7.50 -23.28
CA ILE A 93 10.00 8.28 -22.71
C ILE A 93 9.54 9.38 -23.65
N GLY A 94 10.47 10.13 -24.25
CA GLY A 94 10.13 11.24 -25.16
C GLY A 94 9.32 10.82 -26.38
N ALA A 95 9.67 9.68 -26.99
CA ALA A 95 8.93 9.14 -28.13
C ALA A 95 7.56 8.59 -27.73
N GLN A 96 7.44 7.93 -26.58
CA GLN A 96 6.16 7.40 -26.10
C GLN A 96 5.16 8.50 -25.74
N LEU A 97 5.62 9.59 -25.11
CA LEU A 97 4.76 10.71 -24.71
C LEU A 97 4.00 11.33 -25.89
N GLN A 98 4.62 11.42 -27.07
CA GLN A 98 4.02 11.97 -28.29
C GLN A 98 2.79 11.20 -28.76
N PHE A 99 2.67 9.92 -28.40
CA PHE A 99 1.52 9.07 -28.75
C PHE A 99 0.50 8.94 -27.62
N THR A 100 0.69 9.63 -26.49
CA THR A 100 -0.28 9.62 -25.39
C THR A 100 -1.44 10.58 -25.64
N ARG A 101 -2.60 10.28 -25.04
CA ARG A 101 -3.83 11.07 -25.22
C ARG A 101 -3.66 12.56 -24.91
N LEU A 102 -2.78 12.89 -23.96
CA LEU A 102 -2.54 14.28 -23.58
C LEU A 102 -1.93 15.12 -24.72
N PHE A 103 -1.25 14.49 -25.67
CA PHE A 103 -0.60 15.15 -26.81
C PHE A 103 -1.30 14.89 -28.15
N ALA A 104 -2.49 14.26 -28.12
CA ALA A 104 -3.27 13.99 -29.32
C ALA A 104 -3.94 15.26 -29.90
N ASP A 105 -4.05 16.35 -29.12
CA ASP A 105 -4.75 17.58 -29.51
C ASP A 105 -3.80 18.62 -30.12
N GLY A 106 -3.28 18.30 -31.31
CA GLY A 106 -2.65 19.25 -32.23
C GLY A 106 -3.32 19.35 -33.60
N GLY A 107 -4.42 18.60 -33.84
CA GLY A 107 -5.12 18.54 -35.13
C GLY A 107 -6.40 19.38 -35.21
N GLY A 108 -6.60 20.30 -34.26
CA GLY A 108 -7.85 21.03 -34.06
C GLY A 108 -7.78 22.53 -34.31
N GLU A 109 -6.88 23.02 -35.18
CA GLU A 109 -6.99 24.38 -35.74
C GLU A 109 -6.48 24.37 -37.19
N ASP A 110 -7.41 24.26 -38.14
CA ASP A 110 -7.41 25.04 -39.38
C ASP A 110 -8.83 24.96 -39.99
N GLY A 111 -9.36 26.13 -40.36
CA GLY A 111 -10.77 26.39 -40.68
C GLY A 111 -11.23 25.99 -42.07
#